data_AF-A0AAD3CNC5-F1
#
_entry.id   AF-A0AAD3CNC5-F1
#
_cell.length_a   1.000
_cell.length_b   1.000
_cell.length_c   1.000
_cell.angle_alpha   90.00
_cell.angle_beta   90.00
_cell.angle_gamma   90.00
#
_symmetry.space_group_name_H-M   'P 1'
#
loop_
_entity.id
_entity.type
_entity.pdbx_description
1 polymer ?
#
loop_
_entity_poly.entity_id
_entity_poly.type
_entity_poly.pdbx_seq_one_letter_code
_entity_poly.pdbx_strand_id
1 'polypeptide(L)'
;MKLKKIANKLNLLKLIDELEFLHEENIEEEERQQMVEEAVAACKKAIKEHLHDYLDKNPSSSYEAWIRALHPDNAEYIDEHAIDHRFYCEDSDHRIMWNEYIQELNTGSEDRFVEARIEAPRYDHST
;
A
#
# COMPACT_ATOMS: atom_id res chain seq x y z
N MET A 1 -44.31 4.28 41.75
CA MET A 1 -42.91 3.78 41.81
C MET A 1 -42.62 2.57 40.91
N LYS A 2 -43.47 1.52 40.88
CA LYS A 2 -43.21 0.30 40.08
C LYS A 2 -43.14 0.53 38.56
N LEU A 3 -44.04 1.34 37.98
CA LEU A 3 -44.06 1.63 36.54
C LEU A 3 -42.79 2.31 36.02
N LYS A 4 -42.25 3.29 36.76
CA LYS A 4 -40.96 3.95 36.41
C LYS A 4 -39.80 2.97 36.40
N LYS A 5 -39.76 2.02 37.34
CA LYS A 5 -38.72 0.95 37.37
C LYS A 5 -38.82 0.03 36.15
N ILE A 6 -40.04 -0.29 35.71
CA ILE A 6 -40.26 -1.14 34.54
C ILE A 6 -39.85 -0.40 33.26
N ALA A 7 -40.21 0.87 33.11
CA ALA A 7 -39.81 1.70 31.97
C ALA A 7 -38.27 1.84 31.88
N ASN A 8 -37.59 2.07 33.00
CA ASN A 8 -36.13 2.13 33.02
C ASN A 8 -35.47 0.80 32.64
N LYS A 9 -36.03 -0.34 33.09
CA LYS A 9 -35.54 -1.66 32.68
C LYS A 9 -35.73 -1.89 31.17
N LEU A 10 -36.86 -1.49 30.61
CA LEU A 10 -37.13 -1.65 29.18
C LEU A 10 -36.17 -0.80 28.34
N ASN A 11 -35.90 0.44 28.76
CA ASN A 11 -34.92 1.29 28.10
C ASN A 11 -33.49 0.74 28.21
N LEU A 12 -33.15 0.16 29.36
CA LEU A 12 -31.84 -0.47 29.55
C LEU A 12 -31.67 -1.69 28.63
N LEU A 13 -32.71 -2.53 28.48
CA LEU A 13 -32.67 -3.67 27.56
C LEU A 13 -32.49 -3.22 26.12
N LYS A 14 -33.23 -2.21 25.67
CA LYS A 14 -33.05 -1.65 24.32
C LYS A 14 -31.64 -1.14 24.08
N LEU A 15 -31.06 -0.46 25.06
CA LEU A 15 -29.69 0.04 24.96
C LEU A 15 -28.68 -1.11 24.91
N ILE A 16 -28.91 -2.20 25.65
CA ILE A 16 -28.06 -3.40 25.59
C ILE A 16 -28.14 -4.01 24.19
N ASP A 17 -29.35 -4.20 23.65
CA ASP A 17 -29.53 -4.77 22.31
C ASP A 17 -28.85 -3.90 21.23
N GLU A 18 -28.98 -2.57 21.34
CA GLU A 18 -28.31 -1.62 20.43
C GLU A 18 -26.78 -1.67 20.55
N LEU A 19 -26.24 -1.83 21.76
CA LEU A 19 -24.80 -1.94 22.00
C LEU A 19 -24.24 -3.27 21.51
N GLU A 20 -24.98 -4.37 21.69
CA GLU A 20 -24.61 -5.69 21.17
C GLU A 20 -24.55 -5.66 19.64
N PHE A 21 -25.54 -5.05 19.00
CA PHE A 21 -25.56 -4.86 17.55
C PHE A 21 -24.36 -4.03 17.04
N LEU A 22 -24.09 -2.87 17.66
CA LEU A 22 -22.93 -2.04 17.27
C LEU A 22 -21.59 -2.73 17.53
N HIS A 23 -21.51 -3.57 18.56
CA HIS A 23 -20.30 -4.33 18.84
C HIS A 23 -20.04 -5.39 17.76
N GLU A 24 -21.08 -6.10 17.32
CA GLU A 24 -20.99 -7.05 16.21
C GLU A 24 -20.58 -6.33 14.91
N GLU A 25 -21.20 -5.20 14.57
CA GLU A 25 -20.82 -4.42 13.38
C GLU A 25 -19.36 -3.95 13.42
N ASN A 26 -18.88 -3.52 14.59
CA ASN A 26 -17.48 -3.11 14.76
C ASN A 26 -16.52 -4.28 14.60
N ILE A 27 -16.83 -5.45 15.17
CA ILE A 27 -16.00 -6.66 14.98
C ILE A 27 -15.92 -7.03 13.50
N GLU A 28 -17.05 -7.05 12.79
CA GLU A 28 -17.06 -7.37 11.37
C GLU A 28 -16.26 -6.36 10.54
N GLU A 29 -16.30 -5.08 10.89
CA GLU A 29 -15.51 -4.05 10.24
C GLU A 29 -14.02 -4.18 10.54
N GLU A 30 -13.64 -4.48 11.79
CA GLU A 30 -12.26 -4.76 12.18
C GLU A 30 -11.70 -5.97 11.42
N GLU A 31 -12.48 -7.06 11.31
CA GLU A 31 -12.09 -8.24 10.54
C GLU A 31 -11.89 -7.92 9.05
N ARG A 32 -12.78 -7.10 8.47
CA ARG A 32 -12.63 -6.63 7.07
C ARG A 32 -11.36 -5.82 6.88
N GLN A 33 -11.08 -4.88 7.79
CA GLN A 33 -9.88 -4.05 7.72
C GLN A 33 -8.63 -4.90 7.86
N GLN A 34 -8.61 -5.84 8.81
CA GLN A 34 -7.49 -6.76 9.00
C GLN A 34 -7.22 -7.59 7.74
N MET A 35 -8.26 -8.13 7.09
CA MET A 35 -8.10 -8.88 5.84
C MET A 35 -7.45 -8.03 4.72
N VAL A 36 -7.85 -6.75 4.60
CA VAL A 36 -7.26 -5.84 3.61
C VAL A 36 -5.80 -5.55 3.95
N GLU A 37 -5.49 -5.26 5.20
CA GLU A 37 -4.12 -5.00 5.66
C GLU A 37 -3.20 -6.20 5.43
N GLU A 38 -3.66 -7.41 5.74
CA GLU A 38 -2.90 -8.65 5.52
C GLU A 38 -2.63 -8.88 4.03
N ALA A 39 -3.62 -8.65 3.16
CA ALA A 39 -3.46 -8.78 1.73
C ALA A 39 -2.47 -7.75 1.16
N VAL A 40 -2.55 -6.49 1.60
CA VAL A 40 -1.60 -5.44 1.22
C VAL A 40 -0.19 -5.78 1.70
N ALA A 41 -0.04 -6.23 2.95
CA ALA A 41 1.24 -6.62 3.52
C ALA A 41 1.87 -7.81 2.75
N ALA A 42 1.08 -8.82 2.40
CA ALA A 42 1.52 -9.97 1.60
C ALA A 42 2.00 -9.54 0.20
N CYS A 43 1.27 -8.64 -0.45
CA CYS A 43 1.67 -8.09 -1.75
C CYS A 43 3.00 -7.32 -1.65
N LYS A 44 3.12 -6.41 -0.67
CA LYS A 44 4.36 -5.64 -0.45
C LYS A 44 5.55 -6.57 -0.15
N LYS A 45 5.33 -7.63 0.62
CA LYS A 45 6.35 -8.64 0.91
C LYS A 45 6.84 -9.34 -0.36
N ALA A 46 5.93 -9.79 -1.22
CA ALA A 46 6.29 -10.44 -2.48
C ALA A 46 7.10 -9.53 -3.40
N ILE A 47 6.75 -8.23 -3.46
CA ILE A 47 7.49 -7.22 -4.23
C ILE A 47 8.90 -7.04 -3.67
N LYS A 48 9.05 -6.94 -2.34
CA LYS A 48 10.37 -6.86 -1.68
C LYS A 48 11.20 -8.10 -1.98
N GLU A 49 10.66 -9.30 -1.83
CA GLU A 49 11.37 -10.55 -2.14
C GLU A 49 11.85 -10.57 -3.61
N HIS A 50 11.02 -10.14 -4.55
CA HIS A 50 11.43 -10.00 -5.95
C HIS A 50 12.58 -8.99 -6.14
N LEU A 51 12.57 -7.85 -5.43
CA LEU A 51 13.66 -6.87 -5.45
C LEU A 51 15.00 -7.50 -5.01
N HIS A 52 15.00 -8.18 -3.87
CA HIS A 52 16.19 -8.86 -3.35
C HIS A 52 16.73 -9.88 -4.36
N ASP A 53 15.88 -10.79 -4.83
CA ASP A 53 16.26 -11.82 -5.81
C ASP A 53 16.78 -11.24 -7.12
N TYR A 54 16.18 -10.13 -7.56
CA TYR A 54 16.55 -9.46 -8.80
C TYR A 54 17.92 -8.79 -8.69
N LEU A 55 18.19 -8.08 -7.59
CA LEU A 55 19.46 -7.37 -7.38
C LEU A 55 20.60 -8.31 -7.01
N ASP A 56 20.33 -9.44 -6.36
CA ASP A 56 21.32 -10.49 -6.16
C ASP A 56 21.83 -11.04 -7.50
N LYS A 57 20.94 -11.16 -8.50
CA LYS A 57 21.29 -11.62 -9.86
C LYS A 57 21.85 -10.49 -10.74
N ASN A 58 21.44 -9.25 -10.48
CA ASN A 58 21.78 -8.08 -11.29
C ASN A 58 22.25 -6.90 -10.40
N PRO A 59 23.44 -7.00 -9.77
CA PRO A 59 23.86 -6.03 -8.74
C PRO A 59 23.94 -4.58 -9.22
N SER A 60 24.23 -4.37 -10.50
CA SER A 60 24.38 -3.04 -11.12
C SER A 60 23.12 -2.56 -11.86
N SER A 61 21.98 -3.23 -11.70
CA SER A 61 20.74 -2.85 -12.41
C SER A 61 20.20 -1.50 -11.94
N SER A 62 19.44 -0.82 -12.80
CA SER A 62 18.74 0.42 -12.46
C SER A 62 17.35 0.15 -11.86
N TYR A 63 16.75 1.19 -11.28
CA TYR A 63 15.38 1.15 -10.79
C TYR A 63 14.40 0.82 -11.93
N GLU A 64 14.53 1.49 -13.07
CA GLU A 64 13.68 1.30 -14.26
C GLU A 64 13.76 -0.12 -14.81
N ALA A 65 14.96 -0.71 -14.78
CA ALA A 65 15.17 -2.10 -15.22
C ALA A 65 14.48 -3.10 -14.28
N TRP A 66 14.51 -2.84 -12.97
CA TRP A 66 13.76 -3.63 -11.99
C TRP A 66 12.24 -3.48 -12.16
N ILE A 67 11.74 -2.25 -12.31
CA ILE A 67 10.31 -2.00 -12.53
C ILE A 67 9.83 -2.70 -13.80
N ARG A 68 10.61 -2.68 -14.89
CA ARG A 68 10.25 -3.41 -16.12
C ARG A 68 10.23 -4.93 -15.94
N ALA A 69 11.10 -5.47 -15.08
CA ALA A 69 11.07 -6.90 -14.77
C ALA A 69 9.84 -7.28 -13.93
N LEU A 70 9.42 -6.41 -13.02
CA LEU A 70 8.27 -6.63 -12.14
C LEU A 70 6.92 -6.33 -12.82
N HIS A 71 6.84 -5.24 -13.60
CA HIS A 71 5.65 -4.72 -14.28
C HIS A 71 5.97 -4.44 -15.76
N PRO A 72 6.10 -5.49 -16.60
CA PRO A 72 6.47 -5.32 -18.00
C PRO A 72 5.49 -4.44 -18.78
N ASP A 73 4.21 -4.43 -18.39
CA ASP A 73 3.17 -3.64 -19.05
C ASP A 73 3.24 -2.14 -18.74
N ASN A 74 3.94 -1.75 -17.67
CA ASN A 74 4.04 -0.34 -17.25
C ASN A 74 5.38 0.29 -17.63
N ALA A 75 6.13 -0.37 -18.49
CA ALA A 75 7.35 0.17 -19.06
C ALA A 75 7.08 0.61 -20.50
N GLU A 76 7.58 1.78 -20.89
CA GLU A 76 7.49 2.17 -22.29
C GLU A 76 8.39 1.25 -23.13
N TYR A 77 7.85 0.82 -24.28
CA TYR A 77 8.57 0.00 -25.25
C TYR A 77 9.54 0.84 -26.10
N ILE A 78 9.34 2.16 -26.17
CA ILE A 78 10.09 3.06 -27.05
C ILE A 78 11.31 3.65 -26.34
N ASP A 79 11.18 4.01 -25.05
CA ASP A 79 12.30 4.44 -24.22
C ASP A 79 12.53 3.44 -23.09
N GLU A 80 13.66 2.73 -23.16
CA GLU A 80 14.07 1.76 -22.13
C GLU A 80 14.32 2.40 -20.75
N HIS A 81 14.43 3.72 -20.68
CA HIS A 81 14.57 4.46 -19.42
C HIS A 81 13.25 5.10 -18.96
N ALA A 82 12.15 4.93 -19.71
CA ALA A 82 10.84 5.42 -19.32
C ALA A 82 9.96 4.29 -18.76
N ILE A 83 9.55 4.47 -17.51
CA ILE A 83 8.48 3.71 -16.85
C ILE A 83 7.35 4.67 -16.50
N ASP A 84 6.15 4.14 -16.24
CA ASP A 84 5.01 4.96 -15.85
C ASP A 84 5.36 5.92 -14.70
N HIS A 85 5.08 7.20 -14.88
CA HIS A 85 5.36 8.27 -13.91
C HIS A 85 4.89 7.98 -12.48
N ARG A 86 3.85 7.17 -12.30
CA ARG A 86 3.33 6.75 -10.98
C ARG A 86 4.38 6.01 -10.15
N PHE A 87 5.39 5.41 -10.79
CA PHE A 87 6.52 4.79 -10.10
C PHE A 87 7.54 5.79 -9.55
N TYR A 88 7.45 7.08 -9.89
CA TYR A 88 8.30 8.14 -9.34
C TYR A 88 7.59 9.00 -8.28
N CYS A 89 6.29 8.78 -8.02
CA CYS A 89 5.55 9.54 -7.03
C CYS A 89 6.15 9.43 -5.61
N GLU A 90 5.88 10.43 -4.78
CA GLU A 90 6.36 10.49 -3.40
C GLU A 90 5.94 9.26 -2.59
N ASP A 91 4.70 8.82 -2.77
CA ASP A 91 4.06 7.68 -2.10
C ASP A 91 4.24 6.34 -2.83
N SER A 92 5.09 6.28 -3.86
CA SER A 92 5.33 5.04 -4.60
C SER A 92 6.05 4.01 -3.73
N ASP A 93 5.32 2.96 -3.33
CA ASP A 93 5.87 1.83 -2.57
C ASP A 93 7.13 1.25 -3.22
N HIS A 94 7.16 1.11 -4.55
CA HIS A 94 8.30 0.55 -5.26
C HIS A 94 9.57 1.41 -5.11
N ARG A 95 9.42 2.74 -5.25
CA ARG A 95 10.51 3.70 -5.09
C ARG A 95 11.05 3.67 -3.66
N ILE A 96 10.15 3.65 -2.68
CA ILE A 96 10.50 3.56 -1.26
C ILE A 96 11.28 2.27 -1.00
N MET A 97 10.75 1.11 -1.45
CA MET A 97 11.42 -0.19 -1.28
C MET A 97 12.80 -0.25 -1.94
N TRP A 98 12.96 0.31 -3.14
CA TRP A 98 14.25 0.40 -3.82
C TRP A 98 15.25 1.21 -2.99
N ASN A 99 14.86 2.43 -2.60
CA ASN A 99 15.72 3.33 -1.84
C ASN A 99 16.10 2.74 -0.47
N GLU A 100 15.17 2.06 0.22
CA GLU A 100 15.44 1.32 1.46
C GLU A 100 16.53 0.26 1.22
N TYR A 101 16.40 -0.56 0.18
CA TYR A 101 17.39 -1.60 -0.12
C TYR A 101 18.77 -1.02 -0.46
N ILE A 102 18.84 0.03 -1.29
CA ILE A 102 20.10 0.71 -1.62
C ILE A 102 20.74 1.33 -0.36
N GLN A 103 19.94 1.88 0.55
CA GLN A 103 20.41 2.38 1.84
C GLN A 103 21.02 1.26 2.69
N GLU A 104 20.34 0.12 2.79
CA GLU A 104 20.78 -1.05 3.56
C GLU A 104 22.09 -1.65 3.05
N LEU A 105 22.30 -1.63 1.73
CA LEU A 105 23.55 -2.07 1.13
C LEU A 105 24.76 -1.23 1.56
N ASN A 106 24.54 0.00 2.07
CA ASN A 106 25.57 0.91 2.58
C ASN A 106 26.80 1.06 1.66
N THR A 107 26.56 0.98 0.34
CA THR A 107 27.61 0.98 -0.68
C THR A 107 28.11 2.38 -1.04
N GLY A 108 27.55 3.44 -0.43
CA GLY A 108 27.86 4.83 -0.80
C GLY A 108 27.39 5.21 -2.20
N SER A 109 26.60 4.36 -2.87
CA SER A 109 25.99 4.63 -4.17
C SER A 109 24.75 5.52 -4.02
N GLU A 110 24.96 6.77 -3.57
CA GLU A 110 23.94 7.82 -3.63
C GLU A 110 23.40 7.99 -5.06
N ASP A 111 24.23 7.67 -6.06
CA ASP A 111 23.92 7.70 -7.49
C ASP A 111 22.77 6.75 -7.93
N ARG A 112 22.37 5.79 -7.09
CA ARG A 112 21.28 4.85 -7.38
C ARG A 112 19.97 5.18 -6.68
N PHE A 113 19.95 6.23 -5.85
CA PHE A 113 18.70 6.69 -5.23
C PHE A 113 17.77 7.31 -6.26
N VAL A 114 16.48 7.07 -6.09
CA VAL A 114 15.44 7.60 -6.95
C VAL A 114 14.64 8.66 -6.20
N GLU A 115 14.83 9.91 -6.61
CA GLU A 115 14.08 11.04 -6.08
C GLU A 115 12.59 10.97 -6.45
N ALA A 116 11.75 11.57 -5.60
CA ALA A 116 10.34 11.70 -5.91
C ALA A 116 10.18 12.74 -7.03
N ARG A 117 9.28 12.48 -7.97
CA ARG A 117 8.89 13.44 -9.00
C ARG A 117 7.47 13.93 -8.75
N ILE A 118 7.30 15.24 -8.81
CA ILE A 118 5.98 15.86 -8.83
C ILE A 118 5.54 15.92 -10.29
N GLU A 119 4.95 14.85 -10.79
CA GLU A 119 4.27 14.87 -12.07
C GLU A 119 2.77 15.05 -11.81
N ALA A 120 2.24 16.21 -12.22
CA ALA A 120 0.80 16.42 -12.22
C ALA A 120 0.17 15.34 -13.12
N PRO A 121 -0.91 14.67 -12.69
CA PRO A 121 -1.56 13.71 -13.56
C PRO A 121 -1.94 14.43 -14.85
N ARG A 122 -1.46 13.93 -15.99
CA ARG A 122 -1.96 14.38 -17.29
C ARG A 122 -3.35 13.80 -17.46
N TYR A 123 -4.34 14.41 -16.81
CA TYR A 123 -5.74 14.21 -17.16
C TYR A 123 -5.95 14.87 -18.53
N ASP A 124 -5.75 14.07 -19.57
CA ASP A 124 -6.45 14.22 -20.82
C ASP A 124 -7.96 14.31 -20.50
N HIS A 125 -8.47 15.54 -20.47
CA HIS A 125 -9.90 15.81 -20.49
C HIS A 125 -10.39 15.87 -21.94
N SER A 126 -10.27 14.77 -22.69
CA SER A 126 -11.01 14.60 -23.94
C SER A 126 -12.46 14.23 -23.58
N THR A 127 -13.27 15.25 -23.33
CA THR A 127 -14.73 15.20 -23.51
C THR A 127 -15.09 15.12 -24.98
#